data_AF-A0A9X3X1C5-F1
#
_entry.id   AF-A0A9X3X1C5-F1
#
_cell.length_a   1.000
_cell.length_b   1.000
_cell.length_c   1.000
_cell.angle_alpha   90.00
_cell.angle_beta   90.00
_cell.angle_gamma   90.00
#
_symmetry.space_group_name_H-M   'P 1'
#
loop_
_entity.id
_entity.type
_entity.pdbx_description
1 polymer ?
#
loop_
_entity_poly.entity_id
_entity_poly.type
_entity_poly.pdbx_seq_one_letter_code
_entity_poly.pdbx_strand_id
1 'polypeptide(L)'
;MTSNDHRTKRSSFSLSRVFLGIWGTAAIVAIAGCDDGAGTSGSAGAPSTGGSGGAGGSMQAGGMGGVGGMGGAGGAGGVGGVGGVGGMGGSGGQNCIPETCNGVDDDCDDTVDEDIPGVGMSCDTALSGVCAAGTTACKDSALTCVQNVLPSPEVADALDNDCNGQVDDGLMLGKGLWAKGYGNDTSTQSVLRIATDSVGNIGVVGWMTGGFVNFGGSTMTVLGLEDAFLVKLDPNGGFLWQQQFSASNNLGWVSALAFDSTGNAYTAGYFISNMTVGGKTLNPIGSGDIFILKHDAATGAVLWSKVFGESTNSQGVSDLATTPAGNLVATGTVHGGAVSLGGAPLAGSSSDAILAMYDATGVHLFSKRFGDGLIQSGKSVAVNAAGEIALAVDLEGTVDFGGGVLTSAGSTDVAIAKFAADGTHLWSKNYGSAMQQAVNRVAFDAQGNILITGTHYDPIDFGCGPVSAVNNYGFYVAKLDPNGACLWTKTYGTTPVKGVYASKMAVDPTGNVVVTGTFLGSMDLGGGMMTAVESSQDIFVLKLSSTGAYVWSKHYGDPVVYEMDSGNDVATDPMGNILLGGDFGGNIDFGSGTISAVDLNHQDAYVAKLSP
;
A
#
# COMPACT_ATOMS: atom_id res chain seq x y z
N MET A 1 3.49 30.93 -64.45
CA MET A 1 4.49 29.96 -64.92
C MET A 1 5.50 29.75 -63.79
N THR A 2 5.67 28.48 -63.36
CA THR A 2 6.79 27.88 -62.58
C THR A 2 7.17 28.53 -61.23
N SER A 3 6.84 27.96 -60.06
CA SER A 3 7.42 26.79 -59.37
C SER A 3 8.95 26.82 -59.21
N ASN A 4 9.45 26.92 -57.97
CA ASN A 4 10.24 25.82 -57.41
C ASN A 4 10.36 25.86 -55.89
N ASP A 5 10.44 24.63 -55.39
CA ASP A 5 10.38 24.10 -54.04
C ASP A 5 11.78 24.11 -53.38
N HIS A 6 11.84 24.36 -52.07
CA HIS A 6 12.97 23.93 -51.25
C HIS A 6 12.49 23.66 -49.81
N ARG A 7 12.22 22.38 -49.53
CA ARG A 7 12.12 21.81 -48.19
C ARG A 7 13.39 22.10 -47.38
N THR A 8 13.22 22.58 -46.16
CA THR A 8 14.21 22.40 -45.08
C THR A 8 13.50 21.82 -43.86
N LYS A 9 13.85 20.57 -43.52
CA LYS A 9 13.61 19.99 -42.21
C LYS A 9 14.48 20.75 -41.20
N ARG A 10 13.90 21.24 -40.10
CA ARG A 10 14.63 21.46 -38.86
C ARG A 10 13.79 20.97 -37.68
N SER A 11 14.44 20.08 -36.95
CA SER A 11 14.08 19.43 -35.69
C SER A 11 13.69 20.43 -34.60
N SER A 12 12.50 20.27 -34.05
CA SER A 12 12.09 20.85 -32.78
C SER A 12 12.63 19.98 -31.64
N PHE A 13 13.69 20.43 -30.98
CA PHE A 13 14.06 19.96 -29.65
C PHE A 13 13.07 20.55 -28.66
N SER A 14 12.23 19.70 -28.05
CA SER A 14 11.42 20.08 -26.89
C SER A 14 12.29 19.87 -25.64
N LEU A 15 12.49 20.94 -24.86
CA LEU A 15 13.07 20.86 -23.52
C LEU A 15 11.97 20.34 -22.58
N SER A 16 11.97 19.04 -22.30
CA SER A 16 11.21 18.47 -21.19
C SER A 16 11.72 19.06 -19.88
N ARG A 17 10.86 19.84 -19.22
CA ARG A 17 11.14 20.47 -17.93
C ARG A 17 10.84 19.48 -16.82
N VAL A 18 11.85 18.76 -16.35
CA VAL A 18 11.83 18.13 -15.02
C VAL A 18 12.21 19.23 -14.03
N PHE A 19 11.22 19.85 -13.37
CA PHE A 19 11.48 20.72 -12.24
C PHE A 19 11.53 19.88 -10.97
N LEU A 20 12.76 19.61 -10.51
CA LEU A 20 13.04 19.18 -9.15
C LEU A 20 12.55 20.26 -8.18
N GLY A 21 11.74 19.86 -7.20
CA GLY A 21 11.63 20.60 -5.94
C GLY A 21 12.93 20.46 -5.15
N ILE A 22 13.92 21.30 -5.45
CA ILE A 22 15.04 21.59 -4.55
C ILE A 22 15.00 23.09 -4.26
N TRP A 23 14.60 23.44 -3.04
CA TRP A 23 15.10 24.67 -2.42
C TRP A 23 16.26 24.27 -1.52
N GLY A 24 17.45 24.74 -1.88
CA GLY A 24 18.68 24.49 -1.16
C GLY A 24 19.82 25.13 -1.92
N THR A 25 20.14 26.38 -1.58
CA THR A 25 21.36 27.06 -2.04
C THR A 25 22.57 26.24 -1.60
N ALA A 26 23.20 25.52 -2.53
CA ALA A 26 24.47 24.86 -2.30
C ALA A 26 25.58 25.92 -2.13
N ALA A 27 25.99 26.18 -0.89
CA ALA A 27 27.27 26.82 -0.61
C ALA A 27 28.37 25.77 -0.81
N ILE A 28 29.18 25.96 -1.85
CA ILE A 28 30.40 25.17 -2.08
C ILE A 28 31.41 25.58 -1.01
N VAL A 29 31.65 24.71 -0.03
CA VAL A 29 32.82 24.79 0.85
C VAL A 29 33.70 23.59 0.58
N ALA A 30 34.82 23.83 -0.09
CA ALA A 30 35.90 22.86 -0.25
C ALA A 30 36.85 22.97 0.95
N ILE A 31 36.98 21.92 1.78
CA ILE A 31 38.13 21.77 2.69
C ILE A 31 38.59 20.31 2.71
N ALA A 32 39.91 20.18 2.65
CA ALA A 32 40.73 18.99 2.53
C ALA A 32 40.82 18.15 3.81
N GLY A 33 40.97 16.83 3.60
CA GLY A 33 41.95 15.95 4.25
C GLY A 33 41.97 15.86 5.78
N CYS A 34 41.44 14.75 6.31
CA CYS A 34 41.83 14.22 7.61
C CYS A 34 43.17 13.45 7.50
N ASP A 35 43.95 13.51 8.58
CA ASP A 35 45.09 12.63 8.87
C ASP A 35 44.68 11.70 10.04
N ASP A 36 45.04 10.43 9.92
CA ASP A 36 44.64 9.31 10.77
C ASP A 36 45.40 9.24 12.11
N GLY A 37 44.76 8.65 13.12
CA GLY A 37 45.39 8.26 14.39
C GLY A 37 44.71 7.06 15.05
N ALA A 38 45.32 5.88 14.88
CA ALA A 38 44.87 4.57 15.36
C ALA A 38 44.98 4.37 16.89
N GLY A 39 44.22 3.41 17.44
CA GLY A 39 44.29 3.00 18.86
C GLY A 39 43.50 1.73 19.23
N THR A 40 44.12 0.59 18.95
CA THR A 40 43.96 -0.83 19.38
C THR A 40 43.19 -1.26 20.66
N SER A 41 42.54 -2.43 20.53
CA SER A 41 42.57 -3.66 21.39
C SER A 41 41.61 -3.87 22.58
N GLY A 42 41.09 -5.12 22.67
CA GLY A 42 40.59 -5.73 23.91
C GLY A 42 39.59 -6.89 23.74
N SER A 43 40.04 -8.14 23.91
CA SER A 43 39.31 -9.41 23.76
C SER A 43 38.71 -10.01 25.05
N ALA A 44 37.92 -11.08 24.89
CA ALA A 44 37.50 -12.14 25.85
C ALA A 44 36.20 -11.88 26.66
N GLY A 45 35.32 -12.84 26.92
CA GLY A 45 35.32 -14.29 26.68
C GLY A 45 33.96 -14.91 27.07
N ALA A 46 33.70 -16.13 26.59
CA ALA A 46 32.53 -16.96 26.93
C ALA A 46 32.71 -17.69 28.27
N PRO A 47 31.62 -18.22 28.87
CA PRO A 47 31.51 -19.68 28.89
C PRO A 47 30.10 -20.28 28.76
N SER A 48 30.09 -21.55 28.35
CA SER A 48 28.98 -22.51 28.25
C SER A 48 28.58 -23.17 29.58
N THR A 49 27.35 -23.68 29.69
CA THR A 49 26.98 -25.13 29.90
C THR A 49 25.65 -25.35 30.66
N GLY A 50 24.93 -26.43 30.27
CA GLY A 50 23.94 -27.20 31.07
C GLY A 50 22.47 -26.85 30.82
N GLY A 51 21.50 -27.74 30.60
CA GLY A 51 21.42 -29.20 30.61
C GLY A 51 19.96 -29.66 30.85
N SER A 52 19.42 -30.44 29.89
CA SER A 52 18.42 -31.54 29.96
C SER A 52 17.19 -31.57 30.91
N GLY A 53 16.05 -31.98 30.33
CA GLY A 53 14.91 -32.72 30.95
C GLY A 53 13.55 -32.17 30.49
N GLY A 54 12.51 -32.90 30.06
CA GLY A 54 12.21 -34.33 29.95
C GLY A 54 10.67 -34.52 30.01
N ALA A 55 10.10 -35.17 28.98
CA ALA A 55 8.86 -35.97 28.92
C ALA A 55 7.46 -35.39 29.27
N GLY A 56 6.54 -35.48 28.29
CA GLY A 56 5.40 -36.43 28.31
C GLY A 56 4.07 -36.01 28.97
N GLY A 57 2.98 -36.05 28.21
CA GLY A 57 1.61 -36.06 28.77
C GLY A 57 0.51 -35.86 27.73
N SER A 58 -0.16 -36.95 27.36
CA SER A 58 -1.24 -37.04 26.38
C SER A 58 -2.65 -37.04 27.01
N MET A 59 -3.65 -36.68 26.18
CA MET A 59 -5.09 -37.03 26.24
C MET A 59 -5.96 -36.43 27.35
N GLN A 60 -7.04 -35.73 26.98
CA GLN A 60 -8.40 -36.33 26.98
C GLN A 60 -9.46 -35.42 26.35
N ALA A 61 -10.32 -36.06 25.56
CA ALA A 61 -11.55 -35.53 24.98
C ALA A 61 -12.76 -35.78 25.89
N GLY A 62 -13.78 -34.94 25.75
CA GLY A 62 -15.18 -35.12 26.15
C GLY A 62 -15.96 -33.91 25.62
N GLY A 63 -17.16 -33.98 25.06
CA GLY A 63 -18.16 -35.04 24.95
C GLY A 63 -19.55 -34.40 25.00
N MET A 64 -20.28 -34.46 23.87
CA MET A 64 -21.74 -34.56 23.67
C MET A 64 -22.74 -33.42 23.99
N GLY A 65 -23.70 -33.29 23.06
CA GLY A 65 -25.10 -32.80 23.20
C GLY A 65 -25.58 -32.20 21.86
N GLY A 66 -26.33 -32.90 20.98
CA GLY A 66 -27.78 -33.19 21.05
C GLY A 66 -28.61 -31.89 20.82
N VAL A 67 -29.67 -31.77 20.02
CA VAL A 67 -30.75 -32.67 19.55
C VAL A 67 -31.61 -31.93 18.50
N GLY A 68 -32.26 -32.68 17.58
CA GLY A 68 -33.58 -32.35 16.99
C GLY A 68 -33.57 -31.74 15.58
N GLY A 69 -34.35 -32.16 14.60
CA GLY A 69 -35.47 -33.11 14.54
C GLY A 69 -36.49 -32.66 13.48
N MET A 70 -37.05 -33.62 12.74
CA MET A 70 -38.32 -33.61 11.96
C MET A 70 -38.35 -32.72 10.69
N GLY A 71 -38.53 -33.28 9.49
CA GLY A 71 -39.79 -33.79 8.93
C GLY A 71 -40.19 -32.82 7.79
N GLY A 72 -40.69 -33.17 6.61
CA GLY A 72 -41.32 -34.35 6.06
C GLY A 72 -42.18 -33.86 4.86
N ALA A 73 -42.42 -34.77 3.90
CA ALA A 73 -43.53 -34.80 2.93
C ALA A 73 -43.61 -33.75 1.77
N GLY A 74 -43.59 -34.28 0.54
CA GLY A 74 -44.87 -34.56 -0.13
C GLY A 74 -45.09 -34.02 -1.56
N GLY A 75 -45.11 -34.93 -2.55
CA GLY A 75 -46.01 -34.96 -3.72
C GLY A 75 -45.75 -33.97 -4.88
N ALA A 76 -46.10 -34.24 -6.15
CA ALA A 76 -46.82 -35.33 -6.80
C ALA A 76 -46.75 -35.21 -8.35
N GLY A 77 -47.03 -36.32 -9.05
CA GLY A 77 -47.60 -36.41 -10.42
C GLY A 77 -46.58 -36.46 -11.57
N GLY A 78 -46.38 -37.58 -12.28
CA GLY A 78 -47.30 -38.23 -13.25
C GLY A 78 -46.86 -37.85 -14.68
N VAL A 79 -46.85 -38.65 -15.75
CA VAL A 79 -47.48 -39.92 -16.12
C VAL A 79 -46.75 -40.45 -17.38
N GLY A 80 -46.74 -41.76 -17.64
CA GLY A 80 -46.81 -42.29 -19.02
C GLY A 80 -45.98 -43.53 -19.33
N GLY A 81 -46.63 -44.58 -19.84
CA GLY A 81 -45.96 -45.62 -20.63
C GLY A 81 -46.54 -47.03 -20.50
N VAL A 82 -47.36 -47.43 -21.46
CA VAL A 82 -47.97 -48.77 -21.61
C VAL A 82 -47.07 -49.72 -22.40
N GLY A 83 -47.05 -51.01 -22.04
CA GLY A 83 -46.83 -52.09 -23.00
C GLY A 83 -46.14 -53.35 -22.46
N GLY A 84 -46.75 -54.53 -22.72
CA GLY A 84 -45.98 -55.75 -22.97
C GLY A 84 -46.23 -56.97 -22.08
N VAL A 85 -46.92 -57.95 -22.65
CA VAL A 85 -47.23 -59.30 -22.13
C VAL A 85 -46.02 -60.24 -22.06
N GLY A 86 -45.99 -61.09 -21.01
CA GLY A 86 -45.73 -62.53 -21.14
C GLY A 86 -44.39 -63.08 -20.65
N GLY A 87 -44.43 -63.98 -19.65
CA GLY A 87 -43.33 -64.91 -19.36
C GLY A 87 -43.39 -65.51 -17.96
N MET A 88 -43.84 -66.76 -17.84
CA MET A 88 -43.72 -67.58 -16.63
C MET A 88 -42.31 -68.17 -16.50
N GLY A 89 -41.79 -68.22 -15.27
CA GLY A 89 -40.96 -69.34 -14.80
C GLY A 89 -39.49 -69.05 -14.58
N GLY A 90 -39.11 -68.87 -13.31
CA GLY A 90 -37.71 -68.86 -12.88
C GLY A 90 -37.62 -68.76 -11.36
N SER A 91 -37.72 -69.90 -10.68
CA SER A 91 -37.51 -70.00 -9.24
C SER A 91 -36.03 -69.77 -8.92
N GLY A 92 -35.72 -68.57 -8.47
CA GLY A 92 -34.53 -68.23 -7.71
C GLY A 92 -34.90 -67.00 -6.90
N GLY A 93 -35.40 -67.19 -5.68
CA GLY A 93 -35.63 -66.07 -4.78
C GLY A 93 -34.26 -65.47 -4.46
N GLN A 94 -33.87 -64.42 -5.19
CA GLN A 94 -32.90 -63.48 -4.65
C GLN A 94 -33.58 -62.90 -3.42
N ASN A 95 -32.94 -63.15 -2.29
CA ASN A 95 -33.36 -62.62 -1.02
C ASN A 95 -33.03 -61.13 -1.08
N CYS A 96 -33.95 -60.32 -1.61
CA CYS A 96 -33.75 -58.88 -1.72
C CYS A 96 -33.61 -58.32 -0.29
N ILE A 97 -32.47 -57.69 -0.03
CA ILE A 97 -32.06 -57.17 1.28
C ILE A 97 -31.73 -55.67 1.13
N PRO A 98 -31.74 -54.87 2.22
CA PRO A 98 -31.40 -53.46 2.12
C PRO A 98 -30.00 -53.26 1.54
N GLU A 99 -29.89 -52.24 0.68
CA GLU A 99 -28.67 -51.87 -0.04
C GLU A 99 -27.44 -51.75 0.86
N THR A 100 -26.31 -52.25 0.35
CA THR A 100 -24.99 -52.08 0.92
C THR A 100 -24.03 -51.66 -0.17
N CYS A 101 -23.09 -50.74 0.10
CA CYS A 101 -22.11 -50.28 -0.91
C CYS A 101 -21.27 -51.45 -1.44
N ASN A 102 -21.75 -52.18 -2.45
CA ASN A 102 -21.11 -53.40 -2.95
C ASN A 102 -21.15 -53.47 -4.48
N GLY A 103 -21.81 -52.51 -5.15
CA GLY A 103 -21.92 -52.44 -6.60
C GLY A 103 -22.92 -53.44 -7.19
N VAL A 104 -23.83 -53.97 -6.38
CA VAL A 104 -24.90 -54.89 -6.72
C VAL A 104 -26.22 -54.26 -6.27
N ASP A 105 -27.25 -54.41 -7.10
CA ASP A 105 -28.64 -54.16 -6.73
C ASP A 105 -29.09 -55.29 -5.77
N ASP A 106 -29.01 -55.02 -4.47
CA ASP A 106 -29.32 -55.94 -3.37
C ASP A 106 -30.83 -55.96 -3.06
N ASP A 107 -31.54 -54.85 -3.29
CA ASP A 107 -32.98 -54.69 -2.98
C ASP A 107 -33.92 -54.95 -4.18
N CYS A 108 -33.32 -55.19 -5.35
CA CYS A 108 -33.91 -55.64 -6.60
C CYS A 108 -34.81 -54.59 -7.28
N ASP A 109 -34.47 -53.30 -7.20
CA ASP A 109 -35.27 -52.20 -7.75
C ASP A 109 -34.76 -51.63 -9.09
N ASP A 110 -33.76 -52.27 -9.70
CA ASP A 110 -33.03 -51.87 -10.92
C ASP A 110 -32.15 -50.62 -10.76
N THR A 111 -31.96 -50.13 -9.53
CA THR A 111 -30.89 -49.20 -9.18
C THR A 111 -29.81 -49.90 -8.35
N VAL A 112 -28.61 -49.33 -8.30
CA VAL A 112 -27.45 -49.95 -7.62
C VAL A 112 -26.95 -48.98 -6.56
N ASP A 113 -26.80 -49.47 -5.32
CA ASP A 113 -26.25 -48.75 -4.17
C ASP A 113 -27.00 -47.44 -3.79
N GLU A 114 -28.33 -47.38 -3.96
CA GLU A 114 -29.21 -46.29 -3.51
C GLU A 114 -29.81 -46.53 -2.11
N ASP A 115 -30.45 -45.51 -1.53
CA ASP A 115 -31.13 -45.59 -0.23
C ASP A 115 -30.29 -46.15 0.95
N ILE A 116 -28.97 -46.22 0.79
CA ILE A 116 -28.02 -46.69 1.80
C ILE A 116 -28.03 -45.73 3.00
N PRO A 117 -28.33 -46.21 4.22
CA PRO A 117 -28.34 -45.39 5.42
C PRO A 117 -27.00 -44.69 5.64
N GLY A 118 -27.04 -43.36 5.52
CA GLY A 118 -25.89 -42.50 5.77
C GLY A 118 -25.10 -42.07 4.55
N VAL A 119 -25.51 -42.42 3.33
CA VAL A 119 -25.06 -41.72 2.11
C VAL A 119 -25.62 -40.31 2.08
N GLY A 120 -24.85 -39.35 1.57
CA GLY A 120 -25.27 -37.94 1.44
C GLY A 120 -25.15 -37.12 2.74
N MET A 121 -24.67 -37.71 3.84
CA MET A 121 -24.40 -36.99 5.08
C MET A 121 -23.06 -36.27 5.01
N SER A 122 -22.98 -35.10 5.65
CA SER A 122 -21.72 -34.40 5.83
C SER A 122 -20.74 -35.22 6.69
N CYS A 123 -19.47 -35.17 6.32
CA CYS A 123 -18.40 -35.87 7.01
C CYS A 123 -17.09 -35.07 6.94
N ASP A 124 -16.14 -35.45 7.79
CA ASP A 124 -14.78 -34.90 7.82
C ASP A 124 -13.85 -35.88 7.10
N THR A 125 -13.13 -35.41 6.08
CA THR A 125 -12.20 -36.21 5.27
C THR A 125 -10.85 -36.42 5.95
N ALA A 126 -10.62 -35.76 7.09
CA ALA A 126 -9.32 -35.66 7.77
C ALA A 126 -8.22 -34.98 6.94
N LEU A 127 -8.59 -34.31 5.83
CA LEU A 127 -7.70 -33.45 5.06
C LEU A 127 -7.73 -32.01 5.62
N SER A 128 -6.72 -31.22 5.26
CA SER A 128 -6.63 -29.81 5.65
C SER A 128 -7.46 -28.90 4.73
N GLY A 129 -7.63 -27.65 5.14
CA GLY A 129 -8.14 -26.59 4.28
C GLY A 129 -9.56 -26.82 3.75
N VAL A 130 -9.78 -26.43 2.50
CA VAL A 130 -11.08 -26.54 1.83
C VAL A 130 -11.50 -28.00 1.58
N CYS A 131 -10.56 -28.94 1.63
CA CYS A 131 -10.81 -30.37 1.43
C CYS A 131 -11.37 -31.07 2.67
N ALA A 132 -11.35 -30.45 3.85
CA ALA A 132 -11.80 -31.05 5.11
C ALA A 132 -13.28 -31.47 5.05
N ALA A 133 -14.12 -30.67 4.38
CA ALA A 133 -15.53 -30.96 4.23
C ALA A 133 -15.77 -32.01 3.14
N GLY A 134 -16.41 -33.11 3.52
CA GLY A 134 -16.82 -34.17 2.59
C GLY A 134 -18.31 -34.53 2.70
N THR A 135 -18.73 -35.33 1.74
CA THR A 135 -20.04 -36.00 1.72
C THR A 135 -19.79 -37.51 1.63
N THR A 136 -20.50 -38.24 2.48
CA THR A 136 -20.47 -39.71 2.48
C THR A 136 -21.07 -40.26 1.18
N ALA A 137 -20.34 -41.13 0.51
CA ALA A 137 -20.76 -41.78 -0.72
C ALA A 137 -20.20 -43.21 -0.79
N CYS A 138 -20.84 -44.08 -1.57
CA CYS A 138 -20.28 -45.38 -1.87
C CYS A 138 -19.08 -45.23 -2.80
N LYS A 139 -17.91 -45.65 -2.33
CA LYS A 139 -16.68 -45.70 -3.10
C LYS A 139 -15.90 -46.94 -2.70
N ASP A 140 -15.39 -47.67 -3.70
CA ASP A 140 -14.58 -48.88 -3.49
C ASP A 140 -15.25 -49.92 -2.57
N SER A 141 -16.57 -50.12 -2.75
CA SER A 141 -17.41 -51.03 -1.96
C SER A 141 -17.44 -50.73 -0.46
N ALA A 142 -17.36 -49.45 -0.08
CA ALA A 142 -17.55 -48.99 1.29
C ALA A 142 -18.15 -47.58 1.34
N LEU A 143 -18.87 -47.27 2.43
CA LEU A 143 -19.32 -45.92 2.73
C LEU A 143 -18.10 -45.09 3.12
N THR A 144 -17.67 -44.20 2.22
CA THR A 144 -16.45 -43.41 2.36
C THR A 144 -16.78 -41.93 2.39
N CYS A 145 -16.06 -41.16 3.20
CA CYS A 145 -16.15 -39.70 3.15
C CYS A 145 -15.39 -39.18 1.92
N VAL A 146 -16.10 -38.62 0.95
CA VAL A 146 -15.51 -38.06 -0.26
C VAL A 146 -15.48 -36.55 -0.15
N GLN A 147 -14.32 -35.95 -0.39
CA GLN A 147 -14.15 -34.49 -0.35
C GLN A 147 -15.11 -33.78 -1.31
N ASN A 148 -15.70 -32.68 -0.85
CA ASN A 148 -16.59 -31.84 -1.66
C ASN A 148 -15.80 -30.97 -2.64
N VAL A 149 -14.56 -30.62 -2.28
CA VAL A 149 -13.64 -29.81 -3.07
C VAL A 149 -12.34 -30.61 -3.25
N LEU A 150 -11.85 -30.70 -4.49
CA LEU A 150 -10.56 -31.31 -4.78
C LEU A 150 -9.43 -30.28 -4.54
N PRO A 151 -8.22 -30.72 -4.13
CA PRO A 151 -7.05 -29.85 -4.07
C PRO A 151 -6.81 -29.11 -5.38
N SER A 152 -6.49 -27.82 -5.29
CA SER A 152 -6.13 -26.95 -6.41
C SER A 152 -4.96 -26.05 -6.04
N PRO A 153 -4.18 -25.50 -7.00
CA PRO A 153 -3.11 -24.58 -6.66
C PRO A 153 -3.58 -23.40 -5.81
N GLU A 154 -2.74 -22.99 -4.87
CA GLU A 154 -3.00 -21.87 -3.97
C GLU A 154 -3.33 -20.57 -4.74
N VAL A 155 -4.35 -19.89 -4.25
CA VAL A 155 -4.69 -18.51 -4.61
C VAL A 155 -4.71 -17.71 -3.32
N ALA A 156 -4.29 -16.45 -3.36
CA ALA A 156 -4.24 -15.59 -2.17
C ALA A 156 -5.67 -15.26 -1.69
N ASP A 157 -6.35 -16.19 -1.03
CA ASP A 157 -7.72 -16.11 -0.55
C ASP A 157 -7.86 -16.44 0.95
N ALA A 158 -6.72 -16.66 1.64
CA ALA A 158 -6.64 -17.06 3.03
C ALA A 158 -7.25 -18.44 3.33
N LEU A 159 -7.38 -19.29 2.31
CA LEU A 159 -7.72 -20.69 2.43
C LEU A 159 -6.51 -21.55 2.06
N ASP A 160 -6.53 -22.80 2.50
CA ASP A 160 -5.58 -23.84 2.08
C ASP A 160 -6.26 -24.59 0.93
N ASN A 161 -5.99 -24.17 -0.31
CA ASN A 161 -6.64 -24.67 -1.53
C ASN A 161 -6.01 -25.98 -2.02
N ASP A 162 -4.72 -26.18 -1.78
CA ASP A 162 -3.97 -27.38 -2.16
C ASP A 162 -3.99 -28.47 -1.07
N CYS A 163 -4.59 -28.14 0.08
CA CYS A 163 -4.90 -28.99 1.20
C CYS A 163 -3.66 -29.63 1.85
N ASN A 164 -2.53 -28.91 1.80
CA ASN A 164 -1.26 -29.34 2.38
C ASN A 164 -1.09 -28.97 3.86
N GLY A 165 -2.02 -28.19 4.43
CA GLY A 165 -1.99 -27.73 5.82
C GLY A 165 -1.30 -26.38 6.03
N GLN A 166 -0.91 -25.70 4.95
CA GLN A 166 -0.43 -24.32 4.95
C GLN A 166 -1.41 -23.48 4.13
N VAL A 167 -1.69 -22.27 4.63
CA VAL A 167 -2.58 -21.33 3.93
C VAL A 167 -1.72 -20.47 3.02
N ASP A 168 -2.12 -20.33 1.74
CA ASP A 168 -1.51 -19.43 0.77
C ASP A 168 0.01 -19.70 0.52
N ASP A 169 0.48 -20.95 0.63
CA ASP A 169 1.88 -21.28 0.34
C ASP A 169 2.11 -21.54 -1.17
N GLY A 170 3.36 -21.64 -1.61
CA GLY A 170 3.66 -21.84 -3.04
C GLY A 170 3.20 -20.70 -3.99
N LEU A 171 2.57 -19.64 -3.46
CA LEU A 171 2.26 -18.42 -4.18
C LEU A 171 3.56 -17.85 -4.75
N MET A 172 3.56 -17.55 -6.04
CA MET A 172 4.67 -16.87 -6.69
C MET A 172 4.77 -15.47 -6.07
N LEU A 173 5.57 -15.30 -5.01
CA LEU A 173 5.64 -14.06 -4.25
C LEU A 173 5.92 -12.85 -5.15
N GLY A 174 5.21 -11.76 -4.88
CA GLY A 174 5.22 -10.56 -5.72
C GLY A 174 4.81 -10.78 -7.18
N LYS A 175 4.04 -11.82 -7.53
CA LYS A 175 3.52 -12.01 -8.89
C LYS A 175 2.46 -10.94 -9.18
N GLY A 176 2.49 -10.36 -10.37
CA GLY A 176 1.41 -9.50 -10.86
C GLY A 176 0.09 -10.25 -10.91
N LEU A 177 -0.89 -9.77 -10.14
CA LEU A 177 -2.28 -10.23 -10.21
C LEU A 177 -3.00 -9.51 -11.35
N TRP A 178 -2.81 -8.20 -11.45
CA TRP A 178 -3.24 -7.38 -12.58
C TRP A 178 -2.48 -6.04 -12.60
N ALA A 179 -2.42 -5.42 -13.77
CA ALA A 179 -1.89 -4.06 -13.95
C ALA A 179 -2.74 -3.31 -15.00
N LYS A 180 -2.96 -2.02 -14.78
CA LYS A 180 -3.70 -1.14 -15.69
C LYS A 180 -2.94 0.16 -15.89
N GLY A 181 -2.75 0.53 -17.15
CA GLY A 181 -2.27 1.84 -17.56
C GLY A 181 -3.43 2.78 -17.86
N TYR A 182 -3.26 4.05 -17.54
CA TYR A 182 -4.26 5.11 -17.70
C TYR A 182 -3.58 6.34 -18.29
N GLY A 183 -3.78 6.56 -19.59
CA GLY A 183 -3.30 7.77 -20.23
C GLY A 183 -3.78 8.01 -21.65
N ASN A 184 -3.07 8.90 -22.36
CA ASN A 184 -3.42 9.35 -23.72
C ASN A 184 -2.18 9.74 -24.54
N ASP A 185 -2.37 9.97 -25.85
CA ASP A 185 -1.31 10.25 -26.83
C ASP A 185 -0.86 11.71 -26.91
N THR A 186 -1.24 12.54 -25.94
CA THR A 186 -1.00 13.99 -26.00
C THR A 186 -0.43 14.59 -24.72
N SER A 187 -0.32 13.80 -23.64
CA SER A 187 0.00 14.38 -22.34
C SER A 187 0.34 13.38 -21.24
N THR A 188 1.00 13.88 -20.18
CA THR A 188 1.42 13.08 -19.02
C THR A 188 0.31 12.93 -17.97
N GLN A 189 0.18 11.71 -17.44
CA GLN A 189 -0.59 11.38 -16.25
C GLN A 189 0.30 10.66 -15.24
N SER A 190 0.11 10.93 -13.95
CA SER A 190 0.89 10.27 -12.90
C SER A 190 0.08 10.07 -11.63
N VAL A 191 0.21 8.89 -11.02
CA VAL A 191 -0.30 8.62 -9.68
C VAL A 191 0.66 9.20 -8.65
N LEU A 192 0.14 9.95 -7.69
CA LEU A 192 0.90 10.49 -6.55
C LEU A 192 0.67 9.71 -5.26
N ARG A 193 -0.54 9.21 -5.04
CA ARG A 193 -0.92 8.48 -3.82
C ARG A 193 -1.85 7.33 -4.15
N ILE A 194 -1.64 6.22 -3.43
CA ILE A 194 -2.52 5.06 -3.45
C ILE A 194 -2.84 4.65 -2.02
N ALA A 195 -4.10 4.32 -1.74
CA ALA A 195 -4.54 3.83 -0.45
C ALA A 195 -5.65 2.80 -0.63
N THR A 196 -5.82 1.92 0.36
CA THR A 196 -6.89 0.92 0.39
C THR A 196 -7.87 1.24 1.52
N ASP A 197 -9.14 0.95 1.31
CA ASP A 197 -10.12 0.95 2.42
C ASP A 197 -10.21 -0.42 3.09
N SER A 198 -11.03 -0.52 4.14
CA SER A 198 -11.17 -1.72 4.97
C SER A 198 -11.74 -2.95 4.24
N VAL A 199 -12.33 -2.77 3.05
CA VAL A 199 -12.82 -3.87 2.21
C VAL A 199 -11.92 -4.12 0.99
N GLY A 200 -10.80 -3.42 0.90
CA GLY A 200 -9.80 -3.58 -0.17
C GLY A 200 -10.08 -2.78 -1.43
N ASN A 201 -11.05 -1.86 -1.44
CA ASN A 201 -11.19 -0.93 -2.57
C ASN A 201 -9.97 0.01 -2.59
N ILE A 202 -9.60 0.44 -3.79
CA ILE A 202 -8.37 1.17 -4.06
C ILE A 202 -8.74 2.62 -4.37
N GLY A 203 -8.22 3.56 -3.58
CA GLY A 203 -8.24 4.98 -3.90
C GLY A 203 -6.93 5.40 -4.54
N VAL A 204 -7.02 6.22 -5.59
CA VAL A 204 -5.86 6.73 -6.31
C VAL A 204 -6.02 8.23 -6.50
N VAL A 205 -4.99 8.98 -6.10
CA VAL A 205 -4.87 10.41 -6.39
C VAL A 205 -3.68 10.62 -7.30
N GLY A 206 -3.85 11.48 -8.31
CA GLY A 206 -2.80 11.83 -9.24
C GLY A 206 -3.09 13.13 -9.97
N TRP A 207 -2.24 13.46 -10.93
CA TRP A 207 -2.36 14.63 -11.79
C TRP A 207 -2.28 14.26 -13.25
N MET A 208 -2.80 15.16 -14.07
CA MET A 208 -2.81 15.06 -15.52
C MET A 208 -2.61 16.43 -16.14
N THR A 209 -1.72 16.51 -17.12
CA THR A 209 -1.58 17.70 -17.98
C THR A 209 -2.37 17.47 -19.25
N GLY A 210 -2.93 18.52 -19.87
CA GLY A 210 -3.58 18.41 -21.20
C GLY A 210 -4.57 17.25 -21.41
N GLY A 211 -5.02 17.05 -22.65
CA GLY A 211 -5.72 15.81 -23.05
C GLY A 211 -6.87 15.35 -22.13
N PHE A 212 -6.89 14.05 -21.83
CA PHE A 212 -7.92 13.40 -21.03
C PHE A 212 -7.45 12.09 -20.37
N VAL A 213 -8.12 11.65 -19.32
CA VAL A 213 -7.91 10.31 -18.74
C VAL A 213 -9.24 9.57 -18.57
N ASN A 214 -9.20 8.24 -18.69
CA ASN A 214 -10.36 7.39 -18.47
C ASN A 214 -10.01 6.18 -17.61
N PHE A 215 -10.63 6.07 -16.44
CA PHE A 215 -10.44 4.97 -15.50
C PHE A 215 -11.47 3.84 -15.63
N GLY A 216 -12.34 3.88 -16.64
CA GLY A 216 -13.48 2.99 -16.86
C GLY A 216 -14.85 3.67 -16.69
N GLY A 217 -14.87 4.92 -16.22
CA GLY A 217 -16.06 5.76 -16.10
C GLY A 217 -16.23 6.74 -17.27
N SER A 218 -16.75 7.92 -16.99
CA SER A 218 -16.75 9.04 -17.94
C SER A 218 -15.33 9.59 -18.14
N THR A 219 -14.98 9.98 -19.37
CA THR A 219 -13.70 10.64 -19.64
C THR A 219 -13.58 11.97 -18.89
N MET A 220 -12.46 12.19 -18.19
CA MET A 220 -12.10 13.48 -17.61
C MET A 220 -11.20 14.23 -18.57
N THR A 221 -11.57 15.45 -18.94
CA THR A 221 -10.77 16.30 -19.83
C THR A 221 -10.18 17.43 -19.00
N VAL A 222 -8.87 17.65 -19.12
CA VAL A 222 -8.18 18.71 -18.38
C VAL A 222 -8.75 20.06 -18.77
N LEU A 223 -9.03 20.87 -17.76
CA LEU A 223 -9.35 22.28 -17.91
C LEU A 223 -8.09 23.08 -17.56
N GLY A 224 -7.72 24.06 -18.39
CA GLY A 224 -6.51 24.86 -18.12
C GLY A 224 -5.20 24.12 -18.43
N LEU A 225 -4.26 24.11 -17.48
CA LEU A 225 -2.91 23.57 -17.68
C LEU A 225 -2.74 22.15 -17.10
N GLU A 226 -3.26 21.94 -15.90
CA GLU A 226 -3.10 20.72 -15.12
C GLU A 226 -4.29 20.58 -14.17
N ASP A 227 -4.87 19.39 -14.15
CA ASP A 227 -5.92 19.02 -13.20
C ASP A 227 -5.45 17.81 -12.39
N ALA A 228 -6.00 17.68 -11.18
CA ALA A 228 -5.82 16.47 -10.39
C ALA A 228 -7.06 15.58 -10.45
N PHE A 229 -6.89 14.31 -10.17
CA PHE A 229 -7.96 13.34 -10.10
C PHE A 229 -7.94 12.56 -8.79
N LEU A 230 -9.12 12.12 -8.38
CA LEU A 230 -9.33 11.05 -7.41
C LEU A 230 -10.19 9.98 -8.08
N VAL A 231 -9.76 8.74 -8.07
CA VAL A 231 -10.56 7.60 -8.51
C VAL A 231 -10.63 6.55 -7.42
N LYS A 232 -11.80 5.93 -7.25
CA LYS A 232 -11.98 4.73 -6.45
C LYS A 232 -12.25 3.55 -7.36
N LEU A 233 -11.51 2.47 -7.15
CA LEU A 233 -11.60 1.20 -7.86
C LEU A 233 -11.96 0.09 -6.87
N ASP A 234 -12.59 -0.98 -7.37
CA ASP A 234 -12.79 -2.21 -6.61
C ASP A 234 -11.45 -2.98 -6.43
N PRO A 235 -11.39 -4.03 -5.60
CA PRO A 235 -10.16 -4.79 -5.35
C PRO A 235 -9.53 -5.46 -6.60
N ASN A 236 -10.29 -5.58 -7.69
CA ASN A 236 -9.88 -6.11 -8.99
C ASN A 236 -9.56 -4.99 -10.01
N GLY A 237 -9.51 -3.75 -9.55
CA GLY A 237 -9.24 -2.56 -10.36
C GLY A 237 -10.43 -2.12 -11.22
N GLY A 238 -11.63 -2.65 -11.01
CA GLY A 238 -12.86 -2.19 -11.67
C GLY A 238 -13.25 -0.80 -11.20
N PHE A 239 -13.78 0.04 -12.09
CA PHE A 239 -14.16 1.41 -11.77
C PHE A 239 -15.37 1.45 -10.81
N LEU A 240 -15.29 2.29 -9.76
CA LEU A 240 -16.43 2.59 -8.89
C LEU A 240 -16.94 4.03 -9.09
N TRP A 241 -16.08 5.03 -8.84
CA TRP A 241 -16.40 6.45 -9.04
C TRP A 241 -15.12 7.28 -9.17
N GLN A 242 -15.25 8.53 -9.63
CA GLN A 242 -14.13 9.48 -9.74
C GLN A 242 -14.55 10.92 -9.42
N GLN A 243 -13.58 11.76 -9.07
CA GLN A 243 -13.68 13.20 -8.94
C GLN A 243 -12.51 13.88 -9.65
N GLN A 244 -12.81 14.97 -10.35
CA GLN A 244 -11.83 15.84 -10.97
C GLN A 244 -11.67 17.10 -10.12
N PHE A 245 -10.43 17.52 -9.91
CA PHE A 245 -10.06 18.77 -9.27
C PHE A 245 -9.53 19.69 -10.36
N SER A 246 -10.36 20.63 -10.78
CA SER A 246 -10.05 21.48 -11.93
C SER A 246 -9.76 22.92 -11.55
N ALA A 247 -8.75 23.52 -12.19
CA ALA A 247 -8.48 24.95 -12.09
C ALA A 247 -8.35 25.58 -13.48
N SER A 248 -8.65 26.88 -13.59
CA SER A 248 -8.48 27.58 -14.86
C SER A 248 -7.01 27.78 -15.26
N ASN A 249 -6.09 27.62 -14.30
CA ASN A 249 -4.64 27.75 -14.43
C ASN A 249 -3.99 26.60 -13.66
N ASN A 250 -2.76 26.78 -13.15
CA ASN A 250 -2.12 25.81 -12.28
C ASN A 250 -2.94 25.63 -10.98
N LEU A 251 -3.37 24.40 -10.73
CA LEU A 251 -4.18 23.99 -9.58
C LEU A 251 -3.44 24.18 -8.26
N GLY A 252 -2.18 23.76 -8.19
CA GLY A 252 -1.56 23.25 -6.97
C GLY A 252 -1.60 21.72 -6.93
N TRP A 253 -1.36 21.10 -5.78
CA TRP A 253 -1.12 19.66 -5.67
C TRP A 253 -2.10 19.01 -4.70
N VAL A 254 -2.70 17.88 -5.12
CA VAL A 254 -3.41 16.95 -4.22
C VAL A 254 -2.40 15.92 -3.73
N SER A 255 -1.89 16.11 -2.52
CA SER A 255 -0.71 15.42 -2.00
C SER A 255 -1.04 14.26 -1.08
N ALA A 256 -2.29 14.14 -0.61
CA ALA A 256 -2.65 13.17 0.43
C ALA A 256 -4.01 12.51 0.16
N LEU A 257 -4.10 11.24 0.55
CA LEU A 257 -5.29 10.40 0.46
C LEU A 257 -5.36 9.49 1.70
N ALA A 258 -6.51 9.43 2.36
CA ALA A 258 -6.79 8.46 3.43
C ALA A 258 -8.26 8.04 3.40
N PHE A 259 -8.59 6.88 3.96
CA PHE A 259 -9.98 6.40 4.12
C PHE A 259 -10.36 6.32 5.59
N ASP A 260 -11.57 6.76 5.95
CA ASP A 260 -12.12 6.39 7.26
C ASP A 260 -12.62 4.94 7.29
N SER A 261 -12.98 4.45 8.48
CA SER A 261 -13.47 3.09 8.69
C SER A 261 -14.78 2.77 7.96
N THR A 262 -15.48 3.79 7.45
CA THR A 262 -16.71 3.64 6.64
C THR A 262 -16.44 3.71 5.14
N GLY A 263 -15.17 3.90 4.73
CA GLY A 263 -14.74 3.94 3.34
C GLY A 263 -14.84 5.32 2.67
N ASN A 264 -15.15 6.39 3.41
CA ASN A 264 -15.13 7.75 2.85
C ASN A 264 -13.68 8.16 2.60
N ALA A 265 -13.42 8.75 1.43
CA ALA A 265 -12.09 9.23 1.09
C ALA A 265 -11.87 10.64 1.64
N TYR A 266 -10.68 10.90 2.13
CA TYR A 266 -10.19 12.23 2.47
C TYR A 266 -9.07 12.61 1.53
N THR A 267 -9.16 13.79 0.92
CA THR A 267 -8.06 14.36 0.12
C THR A 267 -7.65 15.71 0.66
N ALA A 268 -6.35 15.98 0.60
CA ALA A 268 -5.80 17.26 0.99
C ALA A 268 -4.56 17.61 0.16
N GLY A 269 -4.15 18.86 0.28
CA GLY A 269 -2.96 19.38 -0.37
C GLY A 269 -2.92 20.90 -0.31
N TYR A 270 -2.36 21.52 -1.33
CA TYR A 270 -2.41 22.97 -1.50
C TYR A 270 -2.93 23.35 -2.87
N PHE A 271 -3.54 24.52 -2.98
CA PHE A 271 -4.04 25.04 -4.24
C PHE A 271 -3.78 26.54 -4.35
N ILE A 272 -3.41 26.99 -5.55
CA ILE A 272 -2.98 28.38 -5.83
C ILE A 272 -3.95 29.14 -6.74
N SER A 273 -4.86 28.41 -7.38
CA SER A 273 -5.91 28.95 -8.24
C SER A 273 -7.26 28.44 -7.77
N ASN A 274 -8.35 29.14 -8.11
CA ASN A 274 -9.70 28.66 -7.83
C ASN A 274 -9.87 27.22 -8.35
N MET A 275 -10.24 26.30 -7.46
CA MET A 275 -10.38 24.88 -7.73
C MET A 275 -11.85 24.48 -7.71
N THR A 276 -12.30 23.70 -8.68
CA THR A 276 -13.64 23.10 -8.69
C THR A 276 -13.56 21.59 -8.55
N VAL A 277 -14.39 21.02 -7.68
CA VAL A 277 -14.46 19.57 -7.42
C VAL A 277 -15.86 19.20 -6.96
N GLY A 278 -16.46 18.16 -7.53
CA GLY A 278 -17.82 17.71 -7.19
C GLY A 278 -18.88 18.82 -7.27
N GLY A 279 -18.73 19.76 -8.21
CA GLY A 279 -19.61 20.92 -8.37
C GLY A 279 -19.43 22.04 -7.34
N LYS A 280 -18.47 21.92 -6.41
CA LYS A 280 -18.10 22.99 -5.46
C LYS A 280 -16.89 23.75 -5.95
N THR A 281 -16.88 25.06 -5.78
CA THR A 281 -15.70 25.91 -6.03
C THR A 281 -15.04 26.30 -4.71
N LEU A 282 -13.74 26.08 -4.61
CA LEU A 282 -12.88 26.51 -3.52
C LEU A 282 -11.99 27.66 -4.01
N ASN A 283 -11.81 28.67 -3.16
CA ASN A 283 -10.99 29.84 -3.45
C ASN A 283 -9.80 29.87 -2.49
N PRO A 284 -8.56 30.05 -2.99
CA PRO A 284 -7.42 30.27 -2.11
C PRO A 284 -7.59 31.62 -1.39
N ILE A 285 -7.03 31.70 -0.19
CA ILE A 285 -7.00 32.89 0.66
C ILE A 285 -5.84 33.82 0.24
N GLY A 286 -4.71 33.24 -0.17
CA GLY A 286 -3.48 33.93 -0.58
C GLY A 286 -2.78 33.24 -1.75
N SER A 287 -1.45 33.12 -1.67
CA SER A 287 -0.61 32.61 -2.78
C SER A 287 -0.68 31.10 -3.00
N GLY A 288 -1.14 30.37 -1.99
CA GLY A 288 -1.30 28.92 -2.00
C GLY A 288 -1.80 28.45 -0.64
N ASP A 289 -2.91 27.74 -0.60
CA ASP A 289 -3.57 27.45 0.68
C ASP A 289 -3.94 25.99 0.80
N ILE A 290 -4.09 25.54 2.03
CA ILE A 290 -4.51 24.18 2.32
C ILE A 290 -5.96 24.02 1.88
N PHE A 291 -6.26 22.91 1.23
CA PHE A 291 -7.60 22.38 1.16
C PHE A 291 -7.67 21.02 1.87
N ILE A 292 -8.85 20.70 2.40
CA ILE A 292 -9.20 19.35 2.87
C ILE A 292 -10.63 19.05 2.39
N LEU A 293 -10.84 17.90 1.76
CA LEU A 293 -12.16 17.41 1.36
C LEU A 293 -12.44 16.03 1.95
N LYS A 294 -13.70 15.79 2.30
CA LYS A 294 -14.25 14.45 2.55
C LYS A 294 -15.21 14.08 1.43
N HIS A 295 -15.04 12.89 0.86
CA HIS A 295 -15.82 12.34 -0.24
C HIS A 295 -16.58 11.11 0.22
N ASP A 296 -17.84 11.01 -0.17
CA ASP A 296 -18.72 9.89 0.14
C ASP A 296 -18.18 8.56 -0.42
N ALA A 297 -18.22 7.52 0.40
CA ALA A 297 -17.66 6.21 0.08
C ALA A 297 -18.24 5.58 -1.19
N ALA A 298 -19.55 5.76 -1.42
CA ALA A 298 -20.28 5.08 -2.50
C ALA A 298 -20.33 5.90 -3.79
N THR A 299 -20.40 7.22 -3.68
CA THR A 299 -20.68 8.12 -4.81
C THR A 299 -19.52 9.05 -5.16
N GLY A 300 -18.56 9.21 -4.25
CA GLY A 300 -17.51 10.22 -4.38
C GLY A 300 -18.00 11.65 -4.20
N ALA A 301 -19.26 11.88 -3.80
CA ALA A 301 -19.79 13.23 -3.60
C ALA A 301 -19.06 13.93 -2.45
N VAL A 302 -18.74 15.22 -2.61
CA VAL A 302 -18.06 15.99 -1.56
C VAL A 302 -19.01 16.24 -0.39
N LEU A 303 -18.80 15.52 0.72
CA LEU A 303 -19.58 15.67 1.96
C LEU A 303 -19.29 17.02 2.62
N TRP A 304 -18.02 17.38 2.76
CA TRP A 304 -17.60 18.69 3.23
C TRP A 304 -16.23 19.07 2.67
N SER A 305 -15.94 20.38 2.69
CA SER A 305 -14.65 20.94 2.27
C SER A 305 -14.21 22.05 3.23
N LYS A 306 -12.90 22.20 3.41
CA LYS A 306 -12.27 23.24 4.20
C LYS A 306 -11.11 23.86 3.43
N VAL A 307 -10.90 25.15 3.64
CA VAL A 307 -9.75 25.90 3.13
C VAL A 307 -9.09 26.59 4.32
N PHE A 308 -7.77 26.47 4.45
CA PHE A 308 -6.99 27.09 5.50
C PHE A 308 -5.74 27.73 4.93
N GLY A 309 -5.33 28.86 5.48
CA GLY A 309 -4.34 29.67 4.80
C GLY A 309 -4.07 31.01 5.44
N GLU A 310 -3.21 31.77 4.79
CA GLU A 310 -3.00 33.19 5.07
C GLU A 310 -2.79 33.98 3.77
N SER A 311 -2.73 35.31 3.86
CA SER A 311 -2.76 36.17 2.69
C SER A 311 -1.46 36.22 1.88
N THR A 312 -0.33 35.72 2.39
CA THR A 312 0.99 36.01 1.80
C THR A 312 1.87 34.82 1.45
N ASN A 313 1.74 33.69 2.15
CA ASN A 313 2.61 32.53 1.95
C ASN A 313 1.82 31.30 1.56
N SER A 314 2.49 30.38 0.85
CA SER A 314 1.93 29.09 0.50
C SER A 314 1.80 28.21 1.73
N GLN A 315 0.74 27.43 1.87
CA GLN A 315 0.49 26.50 2.96
C GLN A 315 0.06 25.15 2.37
N GLY A 316 0.54 24.02 2.92
CA GLY A 316 0.21 22.73 2.34
C GLY A 316 0.19 21.57 3.33
N VAL A 317 -0.76 20.67 3.12
CA VAL A 317 -0.78 19.33 3.75
C VAL A 317 0.10 18.39 2.93
N SER A 318 0.87 17.53 3.59
CA SER A 318 1.71 16.53 2.92
C SER A 318 1.16 15.12 3.05
N ASP A 319 0.42 14.85 4.13
CA ASP A 319 -0.09 13.52 4.47
C ASP A 319 -1.33 13.58 5.38
N LEU A 320 -2.13 12.52 5.34
CA LEU A 320 -3.37 12.36 6.10
C LEU A 320 -3.43 10.96 6.73
N ALA A 321 -4.05 10.87 7.91
CA ALA A 321 -4.44 9.60 8.52
C ALA A 321 -5.80 9.74 9.21
N THR A 322 -6.50 8.63 9.42
CA THR A 322 -7.77 8.63 10.17
C THR A 322 -7.67 7.78 11.42
N THR A 323 -8.24 8.29 12.50
CA THR A 323 -8.40 7.51 13.74
C THR A 323 -9.51 6.45 13.57
N PRO A 324 -9.52 5.38 14.39
CA PRO A 324 -10.64 4.44 14.45
C PRO A 324 -12.00 5.09 14.76
N ALA A 325 -11.99 6.24 15.45
CA ALA A 325 -13.18 7.03 15.73
C ALA A 325 -13.68 7.87 14.54
N GLY A 326 -12.98 7.84 13.39
CA GLY A 326 -13.32 8.60 12.19
C GLY A 326 -12.82 10.04 12.17
N ASN A 327 -12.03 10.46 13.17
CA ASN A 327 -11.35 11.77 13.14
C ASN A 327 -10.22 11.77 12.11
N LEU A 328 -10.08 12.88 11.39
CA LEU A 328 -8.99 13.13 10.46
C LEU A 328 -7.80 13.74 11.19
N VAL A 329 -6.60 13.23 10.94
CA VAL A 329 -5.33 13.81 11.35
C VAL A 329 -4.57 14.25 10.10
N ALA A 330 -4.06 15.48 10.11
CA ALA A 330 -3.33 16.07 9.00
C ALA A 330 -1.97 16.60 9.46
N THR A 331 -0.96 16.41 8.62
CA THR A 331 0.36 17.05 8.76
C THR A 331 0.77 17.74 7.48
N GLY A 332 1.69 18.68 7.59
CA GLY A 332 2.22 19.42 6.47
C GLY A 332 3.17 20.51 6.91
N THR A 333 3.41 21.46 6.01
CA THR A 333 4.27 22.60 6.26
C THR A 333 3.47 23.87 6.11
N VAL A 334 3.63 24.76 7.09
CA VAL A 334 3.12 26.12 7.01
C VAL A 334 4.23 27.14 7.02
N HIS A 335 4.11 28.19 6.24
CA HIS A 335 5.14 29.19 6.00
C HIS A 335 4.72 30.55 6.55
N GLY A 336 5.64 31.27 7.18
CA GLY A 336 5.44 32.67 7.54
C GLY A 336 4.44 32.86 8.69
N GLY A 337 3.50 33.79 8.53
CA GLY A 337 2.74 34.43 9.60
C GLY A 337 1.79 33.53 10.39
N ALA A 338 0.79 34.11 11.06
CA ALA A 338 -0.14 33.33 11.88
C ALA A 338 -1.20 32.64 11.01
N VAL A 339 -1.23 31.30 11.00
CA VAL A 339 -2.20 30.50 10.22
C VAL A 339 -3.31 29.96 11.13
N SER A 340 -4.58 30.08 10.71
CA SER A 340 -5.69 29.42 11.41
C SER A 340 -6.10 28.15 10.67
N LEU A 341 -6.08 27.03 11.40
CA LEU A 341 -6.51 25.71 10.93
C LEU A 341 -7.93 25.37 11.42
N GLY A 342 -8.75 26.38 11.70
CA GLY A 342 -10.09 26.25 12.27
C GLY A 342 -10.20 26.62 13.76
N GLY A 343 -9.06 26.63 14.47
CA GLY A 343 -8.94 27.16 15.83
C GLY A 343 -8.29 28.55 15.90
N ALA A 344 -7.74 28.90 17.07
CA ALA A 344 -6.95 30.12 17.24
C ALA A 344 -5.73 30.13 16.29
N PRO A 345 -5.32 31.29 15.74
CA PRO A 345 -4.17 31.38 14.85
C PRO A 345 -2.87 30.89 15.51
N LEU A 346 -2.10 30.10 14.76
CA LEU A 346 -0.81 29.55 15.16
C LEU A 346 0.31 30.43 14.60
N ALA A 347 0.92 31.25 15.45
CA ALA A 347 2.02 32.13 15.09
C ALA A 347 3.29 31.35 14.72
N GLY A 348 4.11 31.91 13.83
CA GLY A 348 5.46 31.45 13.53
C GLY A 348 6.16 32.43 12.60
N SER A 349 7.33 32.04 12.10
CA SER A 349 8.25 32.94 11.39
C SER A 349 8.83 32.38 10.09
N SER A 350 8.96 31.05 9.99
CA SER A 350 9.58 30.36 8.86
C SER A 350 8.68 29.21 8.39
N SER A 351 9.26 28.14 7.88
CA SER A 351 8.53 26.96 7.42
C SER A 351 8.45 25.98 8.58
N ASP A 352 7.26 25.78 9.15
CA ASP A 352 7.07 25.00 10.37
C ASP A 352 6.13 23.82 10.12
N ALA A 353 6.37 22.71 10.83
CA ALA A 353 5.53 21.53 10.73
C ALA A 353 4.21 21.76 11.46
N ILE A 354 3.12 21.18 10.96
CA ILE A 354 1.83 21.22 11.65
C ILE A 354 1.32 19.82 12.00
N LEU A 355 0.52 19.75 13.05
CA LEU A 355 -0.34 18.61 13.35
C LEU A 355 -1.75 19.13 13.67
N ALA A 356 -2.73 18.79 12.86
CA ALA A 356 -4.12 19.20 13.04
C ALA A 356 -5.05 18.00 13.06
N MET A 357 -6.10 18.08 13.89
CA MET A 357 -7.13 17.06 13.96
C MET A 357 -8.52 17.67 13.83
N TYR A 358 -9.37 16.98 13.07
CA TYR A 358 -10.77 17.32 12.85
C TYR A 358 -11.65 16.10 13.11
N ASP A 359 -12.86 16.30 13.60
CA ASP A 359 -13.81 15.20 13.72
C ASP A 359 -14.34 14.74 12.34
N ALA A 360 -15.13 13.67 12.32
CA ALA A 360 -15.70 13.11 11.10
C ALA A 360 -16.57 14.12 10.31
N THR A 361 -17.09 15.16 10.97
CA THR A 361 -17.92 16.23 10.38
C THR A 361 -17.11 17.44 9.92
N GLY A 362 -15.79 17.44 10.19
CA GLY A 362 -14.88 18.53 9.85
C GLY A 362 -14.85 19.66 10.88
N VAL A 363 -15.31 19.42 12.11
CA VAL A 363 -15.11 20.36 13.22
C VAL A 363 -13.68 20.22 13.74
N HIS A 364 -13.01 21.35 13.93
CA HIS A 364 -11.66 21.41 14.50
C HIS A 364 -11.64 20.86 15.93
N LEU A 365 -10.71 19.95 16.21
CA LEU A 365 -10.48 19.40 17.56
C LEU A 365 -9.24 20.03 18.19
N PHE A 366 -8.09 19.96 17.50
CA PHE A 366 -6.87 20.66 17.90
C PHE A 366 -5.97 20.94 16.71
N SER A 367 -5.05 21.88 16.87
CA SER A 367 -3.98 22.13 15.92
C SER A 367 -2.74 22.64 16.64
N LYS A 368 -1.56 22.15 16.21
CA LYS A 368 -0.25 22.52 16.74
C LYS A 368 0.68 22.88 15.58
N ARG A 369 1.59 23.82 15.84
CA ARG A 369 2.66 24.24 14.93
C ARG A 369 3.98 24.03 15.67
N PHE A 370 4.95 23.45 14.97
CA PHE A 370 6.24 23.03 15.52
C PHE A 370 7.35 23.59 14.64
N GLY A 371 8.12 24.52 15.20
CA GLY A 371 9.28 25.05 14.50
C GLY A 371 9.95 26.23 15.18
N ASP A 372 10.94 26.80 14.50
CA ASP A 372 11.74 27.92 14.97
C ASP A 372 11.94 29.00 13.88
N GLY A 373 13.18 29.48 13.67
CA GLY A 373 13.51 30.41 12.58
C GLY A 373 14.01 29.73 11.31
N LEU A 374 14.16 28.41 11.31
CA LEU A 374 14.65 27.56 10.22
C LEU A 374 13.51 26.67 9.69
N ILE A 375 13.83 25.58 9.00
CA ILE A 375 12.86 24.76 8.28
C ILE A 375 12.52 23.50 9.09
N GLN A 376 11.25 23.37 9.45
CA GLN A 376 10.65 22.13 9.91
C GLN A 376 9.50 21.77 8.98
N SER A 377 9.62 20.66 8.26
CA SER A 377 8.59 20.23 7.31
C SER A 377 7.91 18.97 7.80
N GLY A 378 6.61 19.05 8.10
CA GLY A 378 5.79 17.85 8.32
C GLY A 378 5.73 17.04 7.03
N LYS A 379 6.14 15.77 7.08
CA LYS A 379 6.24 14.90 5.90
C LYS A 379 5.17 13.83 5.89
N SER A 380 4.99 13.14 7.01
CA SER A 380 4.07 11.99 7.10
C SER A 380 3.46 11.86 8.49
N VAL A 381 2.23 11.35 8.53
CA VAL A 381 1.49 11.08 9.76
C VAL A 381 0.83 9.71 9.69
N ALA A 382 0.89 8.96 10.78
CA ALA A 382 0.22 7.68 10.91
C ALA A 382 -0.57 7.60 12.22
N VAL A 383 -1.64 6.81 12.21
CA VAL A 383 -2.47 6.55 13.40
C VAL A 383 -2.62 5.05 13.59
N ASN A 384 -2.40 4.56 14.82
CA ASN A 384 -2.59 3.15 15.14
C ASN A 384 -4.01 2.84 15.62
N ALA A 385 -4.29 1.55 15.90
CA ALA A 385 -5.59 1.10 16.37
C ALA A 385 -6.02 1.66 17.75
N ALA A 386 -5.08 2.16 18.55
CA ALA A 386 -5.37 2.86 19.80
C ALA A 386 -5.64 4.37 19.61
N GLY A 387 -5.51 4.88 18.38
CA GLY A 387 -5.62 6.29 18.05
C GLY A 387 -4.35 7.10 18.35
N GLU A 388 -3.24 6.46 18.75
CA GLU A 388 -1.97 7.16 18.91
C GLU A 388 -1.43 7.61 17.55
N ILE A 389 -0.75 8.75 17.54
CA ILE A 389 -0.31 9.45 16.34
C ILE A 389 1.22 9.41 16.27
N ALA A 390 1.78 9.01 15.15
CA ALA A 390 3.20 9.22 14.83
C ALA A 390 3.32 10.32 13.78
N LEU A 391 4.20 11.29 14.03
CA LEU A 391 4.49 12.41 13.15
C LEU A 391 5.96 12.35 12.75
N ALA A 392 6.22 12.39 11.44
CA ALA A 392 7.56 12.49 10.86
C ALA A 392 7.81 13.88 10.28
N VAL A 393 8.95 14.47 10.66
CA VAL A 393 9.34 15.84 10.32
C VAL A 393 10.78 15.85 9.81
N ASP A 394 11.01 16.53 8.69
CA ASP A 394 12.35 16.99 8.30
C ASP A 394 12.70 18.20 9.18
N LEU A 395 13.79 18.12 9.93
CA LEU A 395 14.20 19.10 10.94
C LEU A 395 15.52 19.76 10.56
N GLU A 396 15.50 21.06 10.26
CA GLU A 396 16.67 21.92 10.26
C GLU A 396 16.55 22.89 11.46
N GLY A 397 17.56 22.99 12.32
CA GLY A 397 17.48 23.85 13.51
C GLY A 397 16.87 23.14 14.71
N THR A 398 15.89 23.77 15.36
CA THR A 398 15.30 23.29 16.63
C THR A 398 13.79 23.12 16.58
N VAL A 399 13.28 22.18 17.37
CA VAL A 399 11.84 21.94 17.51
C VAL A 399 11.51 21.38 18.89
N ASP A 400 10.38 21.78 19.46
CA ASP A 400 9.83 21.19 20.68
C ASP A 400 8.40 20.67 20.42
N PHE A 401 8.23 19.36 20.56
CA PHE A 401 6.93 18.70 20.38
C PHE A 401 6.11 18.61 21.69
N GLY A 402 6.66 19.09 22.81
CA GLY A 402 6.09 19.02 24.16
C GLY A 402 6.97 18.28 25.18
N GLY A 403 8.06 17.65 24.73
CA GLY A 403 8.99 16.87 25.55
C GLY A 403 10.34 17.53 25.79
N GLY A 404 10.52 18.77 25.32
CA GLY A 404 11.81 19.48 25.31
C GLY A 404 12.37 19.64 23.90
N VAL A 405 13.35 20.52 23.78
CA VAL A 405 13.94 20.93 22.49
C VAL A 405 14.81 19.82 21.90
N LEU A 406 14.53 19.46 20.65
CA LEU A 406 15.39 18.68 19.76
C LEU A 406 16.15 19.63 18.83
N THR A 407 17.35 19.23 18.40
CA THR A 407 18.23 20.04 17.53
C THR A 407 18.83 19.18 16.44
N SER A 408 18.85 19.65 15.20
CA SER A 408 19.57 18.96 14.12
C SER A 408 21.09 18.97 14.37
N ALA A 409 21.75 17.86 14.11
CA ALA A 409 23.19 17.66 14.26
C ALA A 409 24.01 18.32 13.13
N GLY A 410 23.34 18.76 12.06
CA GLY A 410 23.94 19.43 10.92
C GLY A 410 22.90 20.12 10.05
N SER A 411 22.74 19.64 8.82
CA SER A 411 21.72 20.12 7.88
C SER A 411 20.31 19.65 8.30
N THR A 412 19.45 19.27 7.36
CA THR A 412 18.16 18.65 7.65
C THR A 412 18.37 17.24 8.20
N ASP A 413 17.74 16.95 9.34
CA ASP A 413 17.71 15.65 10.01
C ASP A 413 16.28 15.12 10.10
N VAL A 414 16.13 13.90 10.62
CA VAL A 414 14.82 13.26 10.84
C VAL A 414 14.37 13.48 12.27
N ALA A 415 13.16 13.98 12.49
CA ALA A 415 12.51 13.99 13.78
C ALA A 415 11.22 13.17 13.77
N ILE A 416 11.06 12.31 14.78
CA ILE A 416 9.86 11.50 15.00
C ILE A 416 9.25 11.89 16.34
N ALA A 417 7.97 12.23 16.34
CA ALA A 417 7.20 12.51 17.54
C ALA A 417 5.99 11.58 17.62
N LYS A 418 5.73 11.04 18.81
CA LYS A 418 4.55 10.23 19.11
C LYS A 418 3.62 11.02 20.04
N PHE A 419 2.33 11.01 19.74
CA PHE A 419 1.28 11.65 20.52
C PHE A 419 0.17 10.64 20.86
N ALA A 420 -0.52 10.87 21.97
CA ALA A 420 -1.77 10.20 22.30
C ALA A 420 -2.90 10.66 21.36
N ALA A 421 -4.04 9.97 21.41
CA ALA A 421 -5.21 10.26 20.57
C ALA A 421 -5.81 11.67 20.75
N ASP A 422 -5.55 12.32 21.88
CA ASP A 422 -5.97 13.69 22.18
C ASP A 422 -4.92 14.75 21.76
N GLY A 423 -3.81 14.32 21.14
CA GLY A 423 -2.70 15.18 20.76
C GLY A 423 -1.72 15.50 21.90
N THR A 424 -1.83 14.85 23.06
CA THR A 424 -0.84 14.95 24.14
C THR A 424 0.47 14.30 23.70
N HIS A 425 1.61 14.96 23.89
CA HIS A 425 2.93 14.42 23.56
C HIS A 425 3.25 13.19 24.43
N LEU A 426 3.76 12.13 23.82
CA LEU A 426 4.22 10.92 24.51
C LEU A 426 5.75 10.85 24.54
N TRP A 427 6.38 10.95 23.37
CA TRP A 427 7.84 11.02 23.23
C TRP A 427 8.24 11.63 21.88
N SER A 428 9.46 12.14 21.77
CA SER A 428 10.04 12.58 20.50
C SER A 428 11.54 12.33 20.46
N LYS A 429 12.08 12.00 19.28
CA LYS A 429 13.50 11.74 19.04
C LYS A 429 13.96 12.34 17.70
N ASN A 430 15.20 12.80 17.65
CA ASN A 430 15.88 13.22 16.43
C ASN A 430 16.92 12.17 16.01
N TYR A 431 17.09 11.99 14.71
CA TYR A 431 18.01 11.06 14.10
C TYR A 431 18.71 11.79 12.95
N GLY A 432 20.01 11.99 13.09
CA GLY A 432 20.78 12.61 12.04
C GLY A 432 22.26 12.74 12.35
N SER A 433 22.99 13.32 11.41
CA SER A 433 24.44 13.49 11.43
C SER A 433 24.83 14.85 10.85
N ALA A 434 26.08 15.02 10.40
CA ALA A 434 26.53 16.31 9.87
C ALA A 434 25.89 16.66 8.52
N MET A 435 25.63 15.65 7.68
CA MET A 435 25.02 15.81 6.36
C MET A 435 23.50 15.63 6.42
N GLN A 436 22.82 15.81 5.29
CA GLN A 436 21.35 15.72 5.23
C GLN A 436 20.82 14.29 5.43
N GLN A 437 19.72 14.17 6.17
CA GLN A 437 18.82 13.02 6.22
C GLN A 437 17.40 13.53 6.06
N ALA A 438 16.60 12.81 5.28
CA ALA A 438 15.21 13.16 5.04
C ALA A 438 14.31 11.99 5.44
N VAL A 439 13.10 12.30 5.89
CA VAL A 439 12.06 11.31 6.15
C VAL A 439 10.98 11.38 5.08
N ASN A 440 10.63 10.22 4.53
CA ASN A 440 9.65 10.10 3.46
C ASN A 440 8.29 9.63 3.98
N ARG A 441 8.28 8.67 4.91
CA ARG A 441 7.03 8.10 5.45
C ARG A 441 7.22 7.49 6.84
N VAL A 442 6.17 7.58 7.64
CA VAL A 442 6.01 6.84 8.90
C VAL A 442 4.76 5.96 8.84
N ALA A 443 4.80 4.80 9.47
CA ALA A 443 3.66 3.89 9.59
C ALA A 443 3.68 3.15 10.92
N PHE A 444 2.55 2.55 11.30
CA PHE A 444 2.48 1.60 12.40
C PHE A 444 2.29 0.18 11.87
N ASP A 445 2.82 -0.81 12.58
CA ASP A 445 2.32 -2.18 12.47
C ASP A 445 1.19 -2.47 13.47
N ALA A 446 0.60 -3.66 13.39
CA ALA A 446 -0.50 -4.08 14.26
C ALA A 446 -0.12 -4.15 15.76
N GLN A 447 1.18 -4.24 16.08
CA GLN A 447 1.67 -4.23 17.46
C GLN A 447 1.98 -2.82 17.98
N GLY A 448 1.78 -1.79 17.16
CA GLY A 448 2.08 -0.40 17.50
C GLY A 448 3.56 -0.03 17.40
N ASN A 449 4.38 -0.88 16.78
CA ASN A 449 5.75 -0.52 16.41
C ASN A 449 5.71 0.53 15.29
N ILE A 450 6.71 1.39 15.23
CA ILE A 450 6.79 2.50 14.29
C ILE A 450 7.81 2.17 13.21
N LEU A 451 7.38 2.24 11.96
CA LEU A 451 8.23 2.04 10.80
C LEU A 451 8.51 3.38 10.14
N ILE A 452 9.75 3.57 9.70
CA ILE A 452 10.24 4.82 9.13
C ILE A 452 11.04 4.49 7.86
N THR A 453 10.79 5.24 6.79
CA THR A 453 11.62 5.22 5.58
C THR A 453 12.00 6.63 5.18
N GLY A 454 13.15 6.77 4.54
CA GLY A 454 13.67 8.04 4.07
C GLY A 454 14.99 7.88 3.34
N THR A 455 15.69 8.99 3.13
CA THR A 455 17.00 9.02 2.46
C THR A 455 18.08 9.53 3.40
N HIS A 456 19.32 9.11 3.15
CA HIS A 456 20.47 9.55 3.93
C HIS A 456 21.74 9.59 3.08
N TYR A 457 22.64 10.51 3.44
CA TYR A 457 23.95 10.69 2.81
C TYR A 457 25.08 10.08 3.66
N ASP A 458 25.07 10.40 4.95
CA ASP A 458 26.02 9.91 5.94
C ASP A 458 25.42 8.77 6.78
N PRO A 459 26.21 8.15 7.69
CA PRO A 459 25.67 7.18 8.62
C PRO A 459 24.53 7.76 9.46
N ILE A 460 23.43 7.02 9.54
CA ILE A 460 22.27 7.35 10.39
C ILE A 460 22.13 6.28 11.48
N ASP A 461 21.80 6.69 12.71
CA ASP A 461 21.61 5.79 13.84
C ASP A 461 20.25 6.01 14.50
N PHE A 462 19.39 4.99 14.46
CA PHE A 462 18.09 4.99 15.12
C PHE A 462 18.14 4.44 16.56
N GLY A 463 19.33 4.04 17.04
CA GLY A 463 19.57 3.39 18.32
C GLY A 463 19.96 1.90 18.20
N CYS A 464 20.07 1.37 16.98
CA CYS A 464 20.59 0.03 16.70
C CYS A 464 22.09 0.02 16.35
N GLY A 465 22.74 1.19 16.39
CA GLY A 465 24.07 1.43 15.86
C GLY A 465 24.01 2.08 14.46
N PRO A 466 25.06 2.84 14.08
CA PRO A 466 25.05 3.61 12.84
C PRO A 466 25.07 2.70 11.61
N VAL A 467 24.20 2.98 10.64
CA VAL A 467 24.21 2.36 9.31
C VAL A 467 24.67 3.37 8.26
N SER A 468 25.73 3.03 7.53
CA SER A 468 26.29 3.91 6.49
C SER A 468 25.48 3.83 5.20
N ALA A 469 25.35 4.93 4.47
CA ALA A 469 24.78 4.86 3.13
C ALA A 469 25.64 3.96 2.25
N VAL A 470 25.00 3.18 1.39
CA VAL A 470 25.72 2.65 0.23
C VAL A 470 26.16 3.88 -0.56
N ASN A 471 27.48 4.06 -0.69
CA ASN A 471 28.17 5.08 -1.51
C ASN A 471 27.57 6.52 -1.52
N ASN A 472 27.17 7.01 -0.35
CA ASN A 472 26.69 8.37 -0.06
C ASN A 472 25.30 8.74 -0.62
N TYR A 473 24.56 7.79 -1.20
CA TYR A 473 23.18 7.98 -1.63
C TYR A 473 22.39 6.68 -1.42
N GLY A 474 21.58 6.64 -0.37
CA GLY A 474 20.75 5.48 -0.07
C GLY A 474 19.41 5.84 0.56
N PHE A 475 18.54 4.84 0.62
CA PHE A 475 17.35 4.90 1.47
C PHE A 475 17.52 3.97 2.66
N TYR A 476 16.93 4.34 3.78
CA TYR A 476 16.88 3.51 4.98
C TYR A 476 15.45 3.03 5.24
N VAL A 477 15.35 1.90 5.93
CA VAL A 477 14.12 1.41 6.55
C VAL A 477 14.45 1.08 8.00
N ALA A 478 13.73 1.69 8.94
CA ALA A 478 13.91 1.47 10.36
C ALA A 478 12.60 1.05 11.01
N LYS A 479 12.70 0.19 12.03
CA LYS A 479 11.58 -0.18 12.90
C LYS A 479 11.94 0.10 14.35
N LEU A 480 11.06 0.82 15.03
CA LEU A 480 11.15 1.15 16.45
C LEU A 480 10.00 0.47 17.21
N ASP A 481 10.23 0.12 18.46
CA ASP A 481 9.17 -0.31 19.36
C ASP A 481 8.22 0.87 19.70
N PRO A 482 7.09 0.64 20.40
CA PRO A 482 6.14 1.70 20.73
C PRO A 482 6.72 2.84 21.60
N ASN A 483 7.84 2.60 22.28
CA ASN A 483 8.57 3.56 23.13
C ASN A 483 9.74 4.22 22.37
N GLY A 484 9.89 3.93 21.08
CA GLY A 484 10.92 4.49 20.22
C GLY A 484 12.29 3.81 20.35
N ALA A 485 12.42 2.67 21.01
CA ALA A 485 13.66 1.90 21.01
C ALA A 485 13.82 1.18 19.66
N CYS A 486 15.01 1.21 19.07
CA CYS A 486 15.22 0.59 17.77
C CYS A 486 15.15 -0.94 17.86
N LEU A 487 14.36 -1.54 16.96
CA LEU A 487 14.27 -2.99 16.77
C LEU A 487 15.21 -3.46 15.66
N TRP A 488 15.22 -2.75 14.52
CA TRP A 488 16.17 -2.99 13.43
C TRP A 488 16.27 -1.78 12.49
N THR A 489 17.35 -1.70 11.72
CA THR A 489 17.54 -0.73 10.63
C THR A 489 18.24 -1.39 9.45
N LYS A 490 17.83 -1.05 8.23
CA LYS A 490 18.41 -1.48 6.95
C LYS A 490 18.67 -0.26 6.06
N THR A 491 19.66 -0.36 5.20
CA THR A 491 20.01 0.65 4.21
C THR A 491 20.30 -0.01 2.87
N TYR A 492 19.94 0.67 1.80
CA TYR A 492 20.09 0.22 0.42
C TYR A 492 20.45 1.42 -0.47
N GLY A 493 21.13 1.16 -1.59
CA GLY A 493 21.49 2.19 -2.56
C GLY A 493 21.97 1.59 -3.88
N THR A 494 22.40 2.45 -4.81
CA THR A 494 22.75 2.06 -6.18
C THR A 494 24.25 2.04 -6.44
N THR A 495 24.72 1.15 -7.32
CA THR A 495 26.10 1.05 -7.81
C THR A 495 26.13 1.03 -9.34
N PRO A 496 26.88 1.93 -10.03
CA PRO A 496 27.52 3.13 -9.49
C PRO A 496 26.48 4.12 -8.93
N VAL A 497 26.92 5.10 -8.13
CA VAL A 497 26.06 6.12 -7.54
C VAL A 497 25.30 6.85 -8.65
N LYS A 498 24.02 6.52 -8.79
CA LYS A 498 23.13 7.16 -9.76
C LYS A 498 21.82 7.65 -9.14
N GLY A 499 21.59 7.36 -7.86
CA GLY A 499 20.47 7.87 -7.06
C GLY A 499 19.30 6.89 -6.90
N VAL A 500 18.57 7.06 -5.79
CA VAL A 500 17.24 6.49 -5.52
C VAL A 500 16.33 7.68 -5.20
N TYR A 501 15.24 7.85 -5.95
CA TYR A 501 14.52 9.12 -6.00
C TYR A 501 13.19 9.11 -5.24
N ALA A 502 12.73 7.94 -4.79
CA ALA A 502 11.56 7.80 -3.94
C ALA A 502 11.70 6.55 -3.07
N SER A 503 11.30 6.63 -1.79
CA SER A 503 11.09 5.45 -0.95
C SER A 503 9.77 5.63 -0.20
N LYS A 504 8.66 5.18 -0.79
CA LYS A 504 7.38 5.04 -0.08
C LYS A 504 7.28 3.66 0.52
N MET A 505 6.47 3.54 1.57
CA MET A 505 6.36 2.32 2.35
C MET A 505 4.91 2.05 2.74
N ALA A 506 4.58 0.77 2.80
CA ALA A 506 3.36 0.23 3.39
C ALA A 506 3.70 -0.93 4.33
N VAL A 507 2.78 -1.25 5.23
CA VAL A 507 2.92 -2.33 6.21
C VAL A 507 1.73 -3.25 6.06
N ASP A 508 1.98 -4.52 5.76
CA ASP A 508 0.91 -5.50 5.60
C ASP A 508 0.33 -5.93 6.98
N PRO A 509 -0.83 -6.59 7.02
CA PRO A 509 -1.47 -6.99 8.28
C PRO A 509 -0.62 -7.92 9.16
N THR A 510 0.38 -8.60 8.60
CA THR A 510 1.31 -9.47 9.33
C THR A 510 2.55 -8.72 9.85
N GLY A 511 2.64 -7.42 9.56
CA GLY A 511 3.73 -6.54 9.98
C GLY A 511 4.94 -6.55 9.04
N ASN A 512 4.83 -7.17 7.86
CA ASN A 512 5.88 -7.08 6.85
C ASN A 512 5.85 -5.70 6.20
N VAL A 513 7.00 -5.31 5.65
CA VAL A 513 7.25 -3.98 5.13
C VAL A 513 7.42 -4.07 3.64
N VAL A 514 6.68 -3.24 2.90
CA VAL A 514 6.83 -3.12 1.46
C VAL A 514 7.31 -1.73 1.14
N VAL A 515 8.41 -1.62 0.40
CA VAL A 515 9.00 -0.36 -0.02
C VAL A 515 9.02 -0.31 -1.54
N THR A 516 8.58 0.81 -2.10
CA THR A 516 8.65 1.07 -3.54
C THR A 516 9.39 2.37 -3.81
N GLY A 517 9.89 2.48 -5.03
CA GLY A 517 10.56 3.68 -5.49
C GLY A 517 11.14 3.53 -6.88
N THR A 518 11.98 4.49 -7.23
CA THR A 518 12.66 4.55 -8.51
C THR A 518 14.16 4.55 -8.31
N PHE A 519 14.87 3.79 -9.14
CA PHE A 519 16.32 3.70 -9.12
C PHE A 519 16.92 3.80 -10.52
N LEU A 520 18.17 4.25 -10.58
CA LEU A 520 18.98 4.29 -11.79
C LEU A 520 20.27 3.51 -11.53
N GLY A 521 20.75 2.74 -12.51
CA GLY A 521 21.94 1.89 -12.34
C GLY A 521 21.60 0.53 -11.76
N SER A 522 22.45 -0.01 -10.89
CA SER A 522 22.20 -1.33 -10.27
C SER A 522 22.00 -1.22 -8.77
N MET A 523 21.13 -2.03 -8.17
CA MET A 523 20.96 -2.11 -6.71
C MET A 523 20.79 -3.56 -6.25
N ASP A 524 21.30 -3.87 -5.05
CA ASP A 524 21.05 -5.16 -4.38
C ASP A 524 20.19 -4.91 -3.16
N LEU A 525 19.03 -5.55 -3.12
CA LEU A 525 18.05 -5.43 -2.05
C LEU A 525 18.03 -6.65 -1.12
N GLY A 526 18.97 -7.59 -1.30
CA GLY A 526 19.12 -8.84 -0.55
C GLY A 526 18.89 -10.10 -1.39
N GLY A 527 18.25 -9.97 -2.56
CA GLY A 527 17.97 -11.06 -3.49
C GLY A 527 18.99 -11.23 -4.62
N GLY A 528 20.05 -10.42 -4.63
CA GLY A 528 20.99 -10.30 -5.73
C GLY A 528 20.81 -9.00 -6.52
N MET A 529 21.75 -8.76 -7.44
CA MET A 529 21.85 -7.53 -8.21
C MET A 529 20.70 -7.39 -9.21
N MET A 530 19.99 -6.27 -9.16
CA MET A 530 19.05 -5.82 -10.18
C MET A 530 19.63 -4.60 -10.89
N THR A 531 19.40 -4.48 -12.19
CA THR A 531 20.02 -3.43 -13.03
C THR A 531 18.97 -2.81 -13.93
N ALA A 532 18.71 -1.52 -13.72
CA ALA A 532 17.94 -0.71 -14.64
C ALA A 532 18.72 -0.51 -15.94
N VAL A 533 18.02 -0.36 -17.06
CA VAL A 533 18.63 -0.05 -18.34
C VAL A 533 19.43 1.25 -18.25
N GLU A 534 20.55 1.34 -18.98
CA GLU A 534 21.40 2.52 -18.90
C GLU A 534 20.64 3.80 -19.25
N SER A 535 20.64 4.75 -18.31
CA SER A 535 19.94 6.04 -18.44
C SER A 535 18.41 5.95 -18.43
N SER A 536 17.85 4.77 -18.11
CA SER A 536 16.44 4.59 -17.78
C SER A 536 16.23 4.54 -16.27
N GLN A 537 15.08 5.02 -15.81
CA GLN A 537 14.65 4.89 -14.44
C GLN A 537 13.66 3.75 -14.33
N ASP A 538 13.95 2.77 -13.47
CA ASP A 538 13.08 1.61 -13.24
C ASP A 538 12.45 1.70 -11.85
N ILE A 539 11.27 1.10 -11.73
CA ILE A 539 10.58 0.89 -10.46
C ILE A 539 11.26 -0.26 -9.72
N PHE A 540 11.46 -0.14 -8.41
CA PHE A 540 11.76 -1.28 -7.54
C PHE A 540 10.65 -1.52 -6.54
N VAL A 541 10.49 -2.77 -6.13
CA VAL A 541 9.66 -3.18 -5.00
C VAL A 541 10.47 -4.11 -4.12
N LEU A 542 10.53 -3.79 -2.83
CA LEU A 542 11.20 -4.58 -1.80
C LEU A 542 10.16 -5.01 -0.77
N LYS A 543 10.10 -6.32 -0.48
CA LYS A 543 9.39 -6.83 0.71
C LYS A 543 10.39 -7.34 1.76
N LEU A 544 10.22 -6.84 2.98
CA LEU A 544 10.93 -7.28 4.18
C LEU A 544 9.93 -7.88 5.15
N SER A 545 10.34 -8.92 5.88
CA SER A 545 9.54 -9.48 6.96
C SER A 545 9.40 -8.49 8.12
N SER A 546 8.53 -8.78 9.07
CA SER A 546 8.35 -7.99 10.31
C SER A 546 9.63 -7.84 11.16
N THR A 547 10.62 -8.73 10.96
CA THR A 547 11.95 -8.70 11.60
C THR A 547 13.02 -7.99 10.77
N GLY A 548 12.66 -7.46 9.60
CA GLY A 548 13.57 -6.79 8.68
C GLY A 548 14.41 -7.75 7.82
N ALA A 549 14.15 -9.05 7.86
CA ALA A 549 14.76 -10.01 6.94
C ALA A 549 14.18 -9.87 5.53
N TYR A 550 15.03 -10.00 4.51
CA TYR A 550 14.62 -10.01 3.10
C TYR A 550 13.58 -11.12 2.83
N VAL A 551 12.52 -10.79 2.10
CA VAL A 551 11.53 -11.77 1.60
C VAL A 551 11.67 -11.92 0.09
N TRP A 552 11.46 -10.84 -0.65
CA TRP A 552 11.65 -10.79 -2.09
C TRP A 552 11.87 -9.34 -2.56
N SER A 553 12.39 -9.19 -3.78
CA SER A 553 12.49 -7.90 -4.46
C SER A 553 12.29 -8.06 -5.96
N LYS A 554 11.69 -7.05 -6.60
CA LYS A 554 11.47 -6.99 -8.05
C LYS A 554 11.80 -5.59 -8.57
N HIS A 555 12.08 -5.52 -9.86
CA HIS A 555 12.13 -4.26 -10.59
C HIS A 555 11.32 -4.36 -11.88
N TYR A 556 10.84 -3.22 -12.35
CA TYR A 556 9.99 -3.10 -13.51
C TYR A 556 10.35 -1.85 -14.29
N GLY A 557 10.54 -2.00 -15.59
CA GLY A 557 10.77 -0.90 -16.51
C GLY A 557 10.86 -1.38 -17.95
N ASP A 558 10.88 -0.45 -18.89
CA ASP A 558 11.08 -0.76 -20.31
C ASP A 558 12.58 -1.02 -20.59
N PRO A 559 12.94 -2.08 -21.37
CA PRO A 559 14.31 -2.25 -21.86
C PRO A 559 14.85 -1.13 -22.78
N VAL A 560 14.04 -0.14 -23.15
CA VAL A 560 14.41 1.03 -23.98
C VAL A 560 15.13 2.10 -23.15
N VAL A 561 16.08 2.78 -23.78
CA VAL A 561 16.88 3.85 -23.14
C VAL A 561 16.11 5.17 -23.03
N TYR A 562 16.37 5.90 -21.94
CA TYR A 562 15.79 7.22 -21.64
C TYR A 562 14.30 7.24 -21.29
N GLU A 563 13.75 6.10 -20.88
CA GLU A 563 12.41 6.03 -20.30
C GLU A 563 12.44 6.36 -18.80
N MET A 564 11.28 6.79 -18.30
CA MET A 564 11.10 7.15 -16.89
C MET A 564 9.92 6.38 -16.31
N ASP A 565 10.22 5.36 -15.52
CA ASP A 565 9.24 4.58 -14.78
C ASP A 565 9.34 4.89 -13.27
N SER A 566 8.23 5.36 -12.70
CA SER A 566 8.22 5.94 -11.36
C SER A 566 7.37 5.14 -10.38
N GLY A 567 7.99 4.64 -9.30
CA GLY A 567 7.29 4.00 -8.18
C GLY A 567 6.87 5.03 -7.13
N ASN A 568 5.78 5.75 -7.36
CA ASN A 568 5.46 6.95 -6.58
C ASN A 568 4.82 6.67 -5.21
N ASP A 569 3.99 5.63 -5.09
CA ASP A 569 3.40 5.21 -3.82
C ASP A 569 3.06 3.71 -3.78
N VAL A 570 2.95 3.18 -2.56
CA VAL A 570 2.58 1.79 -2.28
C VAL A 570 1.58 1.70 -1.13
N ALA A 571 0.62 0.79 -1.24
CA ALA A 571 -0.32 0.40 -0.20
C ALA A 571 -0.45 -1.12 -0.12
N THR A 572 -1.06 -1.63 0.94
CA THR A 572 -1.42 -3.04 1.08
C THR A 572 -2.92 -3.18 1.32
N ASP A 573 -3.55 -4.20 0.75
CA ASP A 573 -4.95 -4.51 1.08
C ASP A 573 -5.05 -5.37 2.35
N PRO A 574 -6.28 -5.62 2.88
CA PRO A 574 -6.47 -6.46 4.07
C PRO A 574 -5.98 -7.90 3.95
N MET A 575 -5.71 -8.38 2.73
CA MET A 575 -5.16 -9.71 2.46
C MET A 575 -3.63 -9.69 2.33
N GLY A 576 -3.00 -8.51 2.44
CA GLY A 576 -1.56 -8.33 2.30
C GLY A 576 -1.07 -8.24 0.86
N ASN A 577 -1.96 -8.17 -0.13
CA ASN A 577 -1.56 -7.87 -1.50
C ASN A 577 -1.01 -6.45 -1.60
N ILE A 578 -0.15 -6.21 -2.58
CA ILE A 578 0.58 -4.96 -2.74
C ILE A 578 -0.01 -4.17 -3.89
N LEU A 579 -0.31 -2.90 -3.63
CA LEU A 579 -0.86 -1.97 -4.60
C LEU A 579 0.21 -0.92 -4.90
N LEU A 580 0.62 -0.83 -6.15
CA LEU A 580 1.61 0.13 -6.64
C LEU A 580 0.91 1.17 -7.51
N GLY A 581 1.30 2.43 -7.31
CA GLY A 581 0.86 3.54 -8.15
C GLY A 581 2.04 4.37 -8.60
N GLY A 582 2.03 4.76 -9.87
CA GLY A 582 3.05 5.62 -10.43
C GLY A 582 2.76 6.09 -11.83
N ASP A 583 3.83 6.35 -12.57
CA ASP A 583 3.85 6.67 -14.00
C ASP A 583 4.87 5.80 -14.74
N PHE A 584 4.65 5.56 -16.02
CA PHE A 584 5.53 4.73 -16.85
C PHE A 584 5.56 5.23 -18.29
N GLY A 585 6.68 4.98 -18.96
CA GLY A 585 6.85 5.14 -20.40
C GLY A 585 6.96 3.79 -21.10
N GLY A 586 6.76 3.77 -22.42
CA GLY A 586 6.97 2.56 -23.22
C GLY A 586 6.11 1.36 -22.77
N ASN A 587 6.72 0.20 -22.56
CA ASN A 587 6.08 -1.05 -22.18
C ASN A 587 6.59 -1.55 -20.83
N ILE A 588 5.66 -1.95 -19.95
CA ILE A 588 6.00 -2.50 -18.64
C ILE A 588 5.16 -3.76 -18.35
N ASP A 589 5.77 -4.76 -17.72
CA ASP A 589 5.10 -5.99 -17.30
C ASP A 589 5.34 -6.28 -15.82
N PHE A 590 4.28 -6.18 -15.02
CA PHE A 590 4.31 -6.44 -13.58
C PHE A 590 4.19 -7.94 -13.23
N GLY A 591 4.19 -8.83 -14.23
CA GLY A 591 3.96 -10.27 -14.09
C GLY A 591 2.50 -10.70 -14.34
N SER A 592 1.66 -9.77 -14.82
CA SER A 592 0.26 -10.01 -15.21
C SER A 592 0.03 -9.81 -16.72
N GLY A 593 1.10 -9.65 -17.50
CA GLY A 593 1.05 -9.26 -18.90
C GLY A 593 1.43 -7.79 -19.09
N THR A 594 1.93 -7.49 -20.29
CA THR A 594 2.43 -6.17 -20.66
C THR A 594 1.31 -5.14 -20.79
N ILE A 595 1.52 -3.97 -20.18
CA ILE A 595 0.78 -2.74 -20.48
C ILE A 595 1.70 -1.79 -21.25
N SER A 596 1.11 -0.98 -22.13
CA SER A 596 1.83 -0.04 -22.99
C SER A 596 1.33 1.36 -22.73
N ALA A 597 2.26 2.31 -22.60
CA ALA A 597 1.97 3.72 -22.67
C ALA A 597 1.41 4.05 -24.06
N VAL A 598 0.47 4.98 -24.11
CA VAL A 598 -0.22 5.34 -25.35
C VAL A 598 0.74 6.04 -26.32
N ASP A 599 1.74 6.76 -25.81
CA ASP A 599 2.84 7.33 -26.60
C ASP A 599 4.22 7.21 -25.91
N LEU A 600 5.30 7.51 -26.65
CA LEU A 600 6.70 7.42 -26.17
C LEU A 600 7.29 8.77 -25.74
N ASN A 601 6.50 9.85 -25.72
CA ASN A 601 6.97 11.19 -25.36
C ASN A 601 6.38 11.69 -24.03
N HIS A 602 5.37 11.01 -23.51
CA HIS A 602 4.69 11.29 -22.24
C HIS A 602 4.61 10.01 -21.40
N GLN A 603 4.40 10.19 -20.09
CA GLN A 603 4.19 9.07 -19.18
C GLN A 603 2.70 8.88 -18.93
N ASP A 604 2.27 7.62 -18.84
CA ASP A 604 0.93 7.26 -18.45
C ASP A 604 0.91 6.85 -16.98
N ALA A 605 -0.21 7.12 -16.29
CA ALA A 605 -0.39 6.66 -14.93
C ALA A 605 -0.58 5.14 -14.92
N TYR A 606 -0.09 4.44 -13.89
CA TYR A 606 -0.41 3.02 -13.69
C TYR A 606 -0.92 2.72 -12.29
N VAL A 607 -1.72 1.65 -12.22
CA VAL A 607 -2.04 0.96 -10.98
C VAL A 607 -1.77 -0.52 -11.19
N ALA A 608 -0.98 -1.13 -10.30
CA ALA A 608 -0.68 -2.56 -10.34
C ALA A 608 -0.96 -3.21 -8.99
N LYS A 609 -1.45 -4.45 -9.02
CA LYS A 609 -1.66 -5.29 -7.84
C LYS A 609 -0.74 -6.51 -7.93
N LEU A 610 0.08 -6.72 -6.91
CA LEU A 610 0.95 -7.88 -6.77
C LEU A 610 0.48 -8.75 -5.61
N SER A 611 0.73 -10.06 -5.70
CA SER A 611 0.57 -10.97 -4.57
C SER A 611 1.51 -10.57 -3.43
N PRO A 612 1.25 -11.05 -2.20
CA PRO A 612 2.11 -10.77 -1.05
C PRO A 612 3.58 -11.15 -1.26
#